data_AF-R7YFB3-F1
#
_entry.id   AF-R7YFB3-F1
#
_cell.length_a   1.000
_cell.length_b   1.000
_cell.length_c   1.000
_cell.angle_alpha   90.00
_cell.angle_beta   90.00
_cell.angle_gamma   90.00
#
_symmetry.space_group_name_H-M   'P 1'
#
loop_
_entity.id
_entity.type
_entity.pdbx_description
1 polymer ?
#
loop_
_entity_poly.entity_id
_entity_poly.type
_entity_poly.pdbx_seq_one_letter_code
_entity_poly.pdbx_strand_id
1 'polypeptide(L)'
;MRYRSDLERLATLDAAAIEVACTDCDSVGEFIACAVDEYLEFDVAAEEAEARGDDEHVAFLRQEAAAWRATVRVLRMMDAESGQRHRSRDRRHGAA
;
A
#
# COMPACT_ATOMS: atom_id res chain seq x y z
N MET A 1 -0.61 10.46 13.04
CA MET A 1 0.39 9.54 12.45
C MET A 1 0.60 9.95 11.01
N ARG A 2 1.83 10.26 10.58
CA ARG A 2 2.11 10.71 9.20
C ARG A 2 1.53 9.76 8.14
N TYR A 3 1.67 8.45 8.35
CA TYR A 3 1.20 7.43 7.42
C TYR A 3 -0.31 7.34 7.26
N ARG A 4 -1.10 7.49 8.33
CA ARG A 4 -2.57 7.52 8.25
C ARG A 4 -3.04 8.60 7.28
N SER A 5 -2.54 9.83 7.44
CA SER A 5 -2.91 10.94 6.56
C SER A 5 -2.36 10.80 5.14
N ASP A 6 -1.25 10.08 4.95
CA ASP A 6 -0.75 9.75 3.61
C ASP A 6 -1.67 8.73 2.91
N LEU A 7 -2.13 7.70 3.62
CA LEU A 7 -3.07 6.70 3.09
C LEU A 7 -4.47 7.30 2.81
N GLU A 8 -5.00 8.11 3.73
CA GLU A 8 -6.29 8.82 3.54
C GLU A 8 -6.27 9.71 2.30
N ARG A 9 -5.12 10.33 1.98
CA ARG A 9 -4.96 11.17 0.78
C ARG A 9 -4.90 10.39 -0.53
N LEU A 10 -4.47 9.12 -0.48
CA LEU A 10 -4.39 8.26 -1.66
C LEU A 10 -5.76 7.66 -2.03
N ALA A 11 -6.67 7.54 -1.06
CA ALA A 11 -8.05 7.08 -1.25
C ALA A 11 -8.20 5.69 -1.90
N THR A 12 -7.18 4.84 -1.79
CA THR A 12 -7.14 3.45 -2.27
C THR A 12 -7.68 2.47 -1.23
N LEU A 13 -7.36 2.71 0.04
CA LEU A 13 -7.85 1.93 1.18
C LEU A 13 -9.01 2.66 1.86
N ASP A 14 -9.99 1.89 2.33
CA ASP A 14 -11.05 2.44 3.17
C ASP A 14 -10.56 2.77 4.59
N ALA A 15 -11.40 3.49 5.33
CA ALA A 15 -11.07 3.92 6.69
C ALA A 15 -10.83 2.75 7.67
N ALA A 16 -11.50 1.61 7.46
CA ALA A 16 -11.35 0.44 8.33
C ALA A 16 -10.01 -0.26 8.07
N ALA A 17 -9.63 -0.45 6.81
CA ALA A 17 -8.33 -0.97 6.41
C ALA A 17 -7.18 -0.08 6.89
N ILE A 18 -7.33 1.25 6.76
CA ILE A 18 -6.34 2.21 7.28
C ILE A 18 -6.22 2.11 8.81
N GLU A 19 -7.34 1.92 9.53
CA GLU A 19 -7.30 1.74 10.98
C GLU A 19 -6.51 0.48 11.34
N VAL A 20 -6.85 -0.66 10.73
CA VAL A 20 -6.18 -1.94 10.98
C VAL A 20 -4.69 -1.84 10.69
N ALA A 21 -4.30 -1.32 9.51
CA ALA A 21 -2.90 -1.13 9.14
C ALA A 21 -2.13 -0.20 10.12
N CYS A 22 -2.82 0.75 10.76
CA CYS A 22 -2.21 1.65 11.74
C CYS A 22 -2.09 1.06 13.15
N THR A 23 -2.94 0.09 13.50
CA THR A 23 -3.01 -0.49 14.86
C THR A 23 -2.37 -1.87 14.97
N ASP A 24 -2.37 -2.64 13.89
CA ASP A 24 -1.84 -4.00 13.83
C ASP A 24 -0.75 -4.08 12.76
N CYS A 25 0.51 -4.11 13.19
CA CYS A 25 1.64 -4.17 12.28
C CYS A 25 1.78 -5.52 11.55
N ASP A 26 1.21 -6.61 12.09
CA ASP A 26 1.32 -7.93 11.48
C ASP A 26 0.40 -8.05 10.25
N SER A 27 -0.65 -7.23 10.20
CA SER A 27 -1.59 -7.13 9.06
C SER A 27 -1.03 -6.36 7.85
N VAL A 28 0.03 -5.55 8.03
CA VAL A 28 0.54 -4.65 6.97
C VAL A 28 1.04 -5.44 5.75
N GLY A 29 1.58 -6.63 5.96
CA GLY A 29 2.02 -7.52 4.88
C GLY A 29 0.88 -7.94 3.95
N GLU A 30 -0.30 -8.20 4.50
CA GLU A 30 -1.49 -8.57 3.72
C GLU A 30 -1.98 -7.39 2.88
N PHE A 31 -2.03 -6.19 3.46
CA PHE A 31 -2.39 -4.99 2.71
C PHE A 31 -1.39 -4.64 1.60
N ILE A 32 -0.09 -4.94 1.80
CA ILE A 32 0.91 -4.80 0.73
C ILE A 32 0.60 -5.78 -0.41
N ALA A 33 0.28 -7.04 -0.11
CA ALA A 33 -0.04 -8.03 -1.13
C ALA A 33 -1.29 -7.62 -1.92
N CYS A 34 -2.38 -7.27 -1.23
CA CYS A 34 -3.60 -6.78 -1.89
C CYS A 34 -3.33 -5.56 -2.77
N ALA A 35 -2.63 -4.54 -2.25
CA ALA A 35 -2.33 -3.34 -3.03
C ALA A 35 -1.38 -3.61 -4.23
N VAL A 36 -0.57 -4.68 -4.17
CA VAL A 36 0.24 -5.14 -5.31
C VAL A 36 -0.64 -5.78 -6.39
N ASP A 37 -1.55 -6.65 -5.98
CA ASP A 37 -2.49 -7.30 -6.90
C ASP A 37 -3.33 -6.23 -7.63
N GLU A 38 -3.86 -5.25 -6.90
CA GLU A 38 -4.65 -4.16 -7.47
C GLU A 38 -3.89 -3.37 -8.55
N TYR A 39 -2.65 -2.90 -8.31
CA TYR A 39 -1.96 -2.13 -9.35
C TYR A 39 -1.63 -2.99 -10.58
N LEU A 40 -1.40 -4.29 -10.41
CA LEU A 40 -1.15 -5.21 -11.53
C LEU A 40 -2.41 -5.42 -12.35
N GLU A 41 -3.58 -5.54 -11.70
CA GLU A 41 -4.87 -5.61 -12.39
C GLU A 41 -5.15 -4.34 -13.20
N PHE A 42 -4.89 -3.16 -12.63
CA PHE A 42 -5.03 -1.89 -13.35
C PHE A 42 -4.05 -1.77 -14.53
N ASP A 43 -2.81 -2.25 -14.39
CA ASP A 43 -1.83 -2.25 -15.49
C ASP A 43 -2.33 -3.13 -16.65
N VAL A 44 -2.82 -4.34 -16.36
CA VAL A 44 -3.38 -5.25 -17.37
C VAL A 44 -4.60 -4.62 -18.04
N ALA A 45 -5.52 -4.05 -17.25
CA ALA A 45 -6.69 -3.37 -17.78
C ALA A 45 -6.30 -2.19 -18.69
N ALA A 46 -5.25 -1.45 -18.35
CA ALA A 46 -4.76 -0.33 -19.16
C ALA A 46 -4.21 -0.80 -20.50
N GLU A 47 -3.47 -1.92 -20.54
CA GLU A 47 -3.00 -2.53 -21.78
C GLU A 47 -4.19 -2.99 -22.67
N GLU A 48 -5.23 -3.56 -22.05
CA GLU A 48 -6.44 -3.93 -22.79
C GLU A 48 -7.21 -2.72 -23.35
N ALA A 49 -7.29 -1.63 -22.59
CA ALA A 49 -7.93 -0.39 -23.03
C ALA A 49 -7.13 0.26 -24.17
N GLU A 50 -5.80 0.21 -24.10
CA GLU A 50 -4.89 0.69 -25.14
C GLU A 50 -5.07 -0.11 -26.44
N ALA A 51 -5.22 -1.43 -26.34
CA ALA A 51 -5.52 -2.29 -27.49
C ALA A 51 -6.89 -1.98 -28.13
N ARG A 52 -7.83 -1.39 -27.38
CA ARG A 52 -9.15 -0.94 -27.86
C ARG A 52 -9.14 0.52 -28.36
N GLY A 53 -8.04 1.26 -28.16
CA GLY A 53 -7.91 2.67 -28.53
C GLY A 53 -8.70 3.64 -27.65
N ASP A 54 -8.95 3.27 -26.38
CA ASP A 54 -9.70 4.11 -25.42
C ASP A 54 -8.74 4.91 -24.54
N ASP A 55 -8.21 6.00 -25.08
CA ASP A 55 -7.15 6.81 -24.43
C ASP A 55 -7.57 7.41 -23.08
N GLU A 56 -8.84 7.80 -22.93
CA GLU A 56 -9.36 8.36 -21.66
C GLU A 56 -9.40 7.27 -20.58
N HIS A 57 -9.89 6.08 -20.93
CA HIS A 57 -9.91 4.96 -20.02
C HIS A 57 -8.50 4.48 -19.65
N VAL A 58 -7.57 4.46 -20.61
CA VAL A 58 -6.14 4.16 -20.34
C VAL A 58 -5.56 5.15 -19.33
N ALA A 59 -5.81 6.45 -19.50
CA ALA A 59 -5.31 7.47 -18.58
C ALA A 59 -5.84 7.28 -17.16
N PHE A 60 -7.14 6.98 -17.04
CA PHE A 60 -7.78 6.65 -15.75
C PHE A 60 -7.14 5.43 -15.09
N LEU A 61 -7.04 4.30 -15.80
CA LEU A 61 -6.48 3.06 -15.26
C LEU A 61 -5.02 3.22 -14.83
N ARG A 62 -4.22 3.96 -15.61
CA ARG A 62 -2.83 4.28 -15.25
C ARG A 62 -2.74 5.17 -13.99
N GLN A 63 -3.69 6.09 -13.82
CA GLN A 63 -3.78 6.91 -12.60
C GLN A 63 -4.09 6.03 -11.38
N GLU A 64 -5.06 5.12 -11.48
CA GLU A 64 -5.40 4.19 -10.41
C GLU A 64 -4.20 3.29 -10.05
N ALA A 65 -3.54 2.70 -11.05
CA ALA A 65 -2.33 1.90 -10.83
C ALA A 65 -1.22 2.71 -10.13
N ALA A 66 -1.07 4.00 -10.44
CA ALA A 66 -0.10 4.87 -9.78
C ALA A 66 -0.47 5.14 -8.31
N ALA A 67 -1.75 5.33 -7.99
CA ALA A 67 -2.24 5.50 -6.63
C ALA A 67 -1.99 4.24 -5.78
N TRP A 68 -2.26 3.06 -6.33
CA TRP A 68 -2.00 1.78 -5.67
C TRP A 68 -0.50 1.53 -5.43
N ARG A 69 0.38 1.84 -6.40
CA ARG A 69 1.84 1.77 -6.18
C ARG A 69 2.31 2.74 -5.09
N ALA A 70 1.75 3.94 -5.02
CA ALA A 70 2.05 4.89 -3.94
C ALA A 70 1.60 4.33 -2.57
N THR A 71 0.45 3.65 -2.53
CA THR A 71 -0.07 2.98 -1.34
C THR A 71 0.88 1.88 -0.85
N VAL A 72 1.31 0.99 -1.76
CA VAL A 72 2.33 -0.04 -1.47
C VAL A 72 3.60 0.58 -0.88
N ARG A 73 4.05 1.72 -1.42
CA ARG A 73 5.24 2.40 -0.90
C ARG A 73 5.05 2.87 0.53
N VAL A 74 3.90 3.46 0.87
CA VAL A 74 3.60 3.89 2.24
C VAL A 74 3.54 2.70 3.19
N LEU A 75 2.85 1.62 2.81
CA LEU A 75 2.72 0.41 3.63
C LEU A 75 4.09 -0.26 3.88
N ARG A 76 4.95 -0.35 2.85
CA ARG A 76 6.32 -0.86 3.02
C ARG A 76 7.17 -0.02 3.97
N MET A 77 6.96 1.30 4.00
CA MET A 77 7.63 2.16 4.97
C MET A 77 7.13 1.89 6.40
N MET A 78 5.82 1.67 6.58
CA MET A 78 5.22 1.30 7.88
C MET A 78 5.75 -0.04 8.40
N ASP A 79 5.83 -1.05 7.53
CA ASP A 79 6.35 -2.38 7.86
C ASP A 79 7.83 -2.32 8.28
N ALA A 80 8.66 -1.62 7.50
CA ALA A 80 10.08 -1.45 7.80
C ALA A 80 10.33 -0.73 9.14
N GLU A 81 9.52 0.27 9.51
CA GLU A 81 9.61 0.94 10.81
C GLU A 81 9.16 0.04 11.97
N SER A 82 8.13 -0.77 11.76
CA SER A 82 7.62 -1.71 12.77
C SER A 82 8.64 -2.80 13.07
N GLY A 83 9.26 -3.38 12.04
CA GLY A 83 10.33 -4.37 12.19
C GLY A 83 11.58 -3.83 12.91
N GLN A 84 11.93 -2.55 12.71
CA GLN A 84 13.02 -1.91 13.45
C GLN A 84 12.69 -1.78 14.95
N ARG A 85 11.47 -1.37 15.28
CA ARG A 85 11.02 -1.25 16.68
C ARG A 85 11.04 -2.59 17.41
N HIS A 86 10.64 -3.66 16.74
CA HIS A 86 10.66 -5.02 17.31
C HIS A 86 12.10 -5.47 17.61
N ARG A 87 13.01 -5.37 16.63
CA ARG A 87 14.44 -5.72 16.81
C ARG A 87 15.11 -4.90 17.93
N SER A 88 14.78 -3.63 18.08
CA SER A 88 15.32 -2.79 19.16
C SER A 88 14.75 -3.13 20.55
N ARG A 89 13.59 -3.79 20.64
CA ARG A 89 13.03 -4.28 21.92
C ARG A 89 13.70 -5.60 22.32
N ASP A 90 13.88 -6.53 21.40
CA ASP A 90 14.53 -7.82 21.68
C ASP A 90 15.97 -7.64 22.15
N ARG A 91 16.73 -6.75 21.50
CA ARG A 91 18.11 -6.43 21.94
C ARG A 91 18.20 -5.86 23.34
N ARG A 92 17.15 -5.18 23.83
CA ARG A 92 17.11 -4.64 25.20
C ARG A 92 16.72 -5.69 26.24
N HIS A 93 15.95 -6.70 25.86
CA HIS A 93 15.53 -7.78 26.77
C HIS A 93 16.54 -8.94 26.82
N GLY A 94 17.37 -9.13 25.78
CA GLY A 94 18.44 -10.13 25.76
C GLY A 94 19.75 -9.73 26.47
N ALA A 95 19.77 -8.59 27.17
CA ALA A 95 20.97 -8.06 27.85
C ALA A 95 20.85 -8.03 29.39
N ALA A 96 19.91 -8.80 29.96
CA ALA A 96 19.72 -9.00 31.39
C ALA A 96 20.07 -10.45 31.78
#